data_AF-A0A4Z0YBY4-F1
#
_entry.id   AF-A0A4Z0YBY4-F1
#
_cell.length_a   1.000
_cell.length_b   1.000
_cell.length_c   1.000
_cell.angle_alpha   90.00
_cell.angle_beta   90.00
_cell.angle_gamma   90.00
#
_symmetry.space_group_name_H-M   'P 1'
#
loop_
_entity.id
_entity.type
_entity.pdbx_description
1 polymer ?
#
loop_
_entity_poly.entity_id
_entity_poly.type
_entity_poly.pdbx_seq_one_letter_code
_entity_poly.pdbx_strand_id
1 'polypeptide(L)'
;MILENIKVGDTFSTENKLLCNVGFEKTKSLHTKKSQIKELKRYISYEKTGKISRGKVTNEIVITEIYDKPKEKEDNRKGTSIISNYLYNCITSNLQDTWDFIDGSKSNIIKQFGLVNYCYDEYYYDFEDTVGDLDSIEKEFFFDFCEEVMSSYRGRLKRVLDNLGDKIAITNYYKALIHGTNKYGSECYFVKDIDNADDIEKIIKTKENLELLYGVTDNSEKWKIFCDKNKSKKFYEDFIGQVKILFDNDGIVNCFEAMTIRRNDTDDVDVDFEFKFNDDTEDSDDMDKFYKAQQKLVDSKIQTVLNKTKSIYDSSEMQFVKVPKYKIEDISNDILDLCRKVVNVGQVEKSRAGKN
;
A
#
# COMPACT_ATOMS: atom_id res chain seq x y z
N MET A 1 -2.35 17.93 23.45
CA MET A 1 -1.08 18.19 24.15
C MET A 1 -1.05 19.66 24.52
N ILE A 2 -0.74 19.98 25.78
CA ILE A 2 -0.84 21.33 26.36
C ILE A 2 0.55 21.69 26.88
N LEU A 3 1.32 22.44 26.08
CA LEU A 3 2.71 22.78 26.42
C LEU A 3 2.80 23.94 27.43
N GLU A 4 1.72 24.69 27.62
CA GLU A 4 1.61 25.76 28.63
C GLU A 4 1.76 25.22 30.07
N ASN A 5 1.59 23.91 30.27
CA ASN A 5 1.71 23.23 31.56
C ASN A 5 3.16 22.98 32.00
N ILE A 6 4.15 23.35 31.18
CA ILE A 6 5.57 23.11 31.45
C ILE A 6 6.43 24.33 31.15
N LYS A 7 7.57 24.45 31.83
CA LYS A 7 8.58 25.50 31.64
C LYS A 7 9.98 24.89 31.60
N VAL A 8 10.92 25.62 30.97
CA VAL A 8 12.34 25.26 31.02
C VAL A 8 12.81 25.25 32.48
N GLY A 9 13.51 24.19 32.88
CA GLY A 9 13.92 23.94 34.26
C GLY A 9 12.95 23.06 35.07
N ASP A 10 11.74 22.78 34.57
CA ASP A 10 10.82 21.88 35.27
C ASP A 10 11.38 20.46 35.34
N THR A 11 11.22 19.84 36.51
CA THR A 11 11.71 18.48 36.77
C THR A 11 10.56 17.47 36.89
N PHE A 12 10.72 16.30 36.29
CA PHE A 12 9.76 15.20 36.36
C PHE A 12 10.44 13.92 36.80
N SER A 13 9.83 13.18 37.74
CA SER A 13 10.45 11.94 38.24
C SER A 13 10.54 10.81 37.21
N THR A 14 9.72 10.89 36.14
CA THR A 14 9.76 9.99 34.96
C THR A 14 9.17 10.68 33.74
N GLU A 15 9.55 10.23 32.54
CA GLU A 15 8.92 10.62 31.27
C GLU A 15 7.39 10.40 31.27
N ASN A 16 6.90 9.41 32.01
CA ASN A 16 5.47 9.12 32.06
C ASN A 16 4.68 10.21 32.80
N LYS A 17 5.27 10.80 33.85
CA LYS A 17 4.64 11.94 34.54
C LYS A 17 4.62 13.18 33.65
N LEU A 18 5.70 13.39 32.90
CA LEU A 18 5.78 14.46 31.93
C LEU A 18 4.70 14.31 30.85
N LEU A 19 4.54 13.12 30.25
CA LEU A 19 3.48 12.84 29.28
C LEU A 19 2.08 13.18 29.81
N CYS A 20 1.76 12.72 31.02
CA CYS A 20 0.46 13.02 31.63
C CYS A 20 0.29 14.52 31.91
N ASN A 21 1.35 15.23 32.32
CA ASN A 21 1.27 16.67 32.61
C ASN A 21 0.96 17.50 31.36
N VAL A 22 1.50 17.12 30.20
CA VAL A 22 1.19 17.76 28.91
C VAL A 22 -0.06 17.20 28.23
N GLY A 23 -0.88 16.41 28.95
CA GLY A 23 -2.20 15.97 28.51
C GLY A 23 -2.24 14.72 27.61
N PHE A 24 -1.21 13.87 27.61
CA PHE A 24 -1.32 12.55 27.00
C PHE A 24 -2.04 11.56 27.92
N GLU A 25 -2.88 10.70 27.33
CA GLU A 25 -3.52 9.61 28.05
C GLU A 25 -2.51 8.59 28.58
N LYS A 26 -2.76 8.14 29.81
CA LYS A 26 -1.96 7.13 30.48
C LYS A 26 -2.18 5.77 29.81
N THR A 27 -1.12 5.21 29.23
CA THR A 27 -1.16 3.90 28.56
C THR A 27 -0.30 2.85 29.27
N LYS A 28 -0.73 1.59 29.23
CA LYS A 28 0.08 0.42 29.65
C LYS A 28 0.94 -0.12 28.49
N SER A 29 0.65 0.26 27.25
CA SER A 29 1.38 -0.22 26.07
C SER A 29 2.74 0.47 25.95
N LEU A 30 3.81 -0.33 25.94
CA LEU A 30 5.17 0.17 25.74
C LEU A 30 5.32 0.86 24.38
N HIS A 31 4.64 0.34 23.34
CA HIS A 31 4.71 0.90 21.99
C HIS A 31 4.04 2.27 21.92
N THR A 32 2.82 2.39 22.47
CA THR A 32 2.09 3.67 22.54
C THR A 32 2.87 4.70 23.34
N LYS A 33 3.45 4.30 24.48
CA LYS A 33 4.29 5.18 25.30
C LYS A 33 5.51 5.69 24.51
N LYS A 34 6.22 4.81 23.80
CA LYS A 34 7.36 5.22 22.96
C LYS A 34 6.94 6.21 21.85
N SER A 35 5.78 5.97 21.23
CA SER A 35 5.23 6.87 20.22
C SER A 35 4.89 8.26 20.80
N GLN A 36 4.22 8.31 21.95
CA GLN A 36 3.90 9.56 22.66
C GLN A 36 5.16 10.33 23.07
N ILE A 37 6.20 9.64 23.56
CA ILE A 37 7.49 10.26 23.89
C ILE A 37 8.17 10.80 22.63
N LYS A 38 8.15 10.06 21.52
CA LYS A 38 8.74 10.51 20.26
C LYS A 38 8.05 11.77 19.75
N GLU A 39 6.73 11.83 19.84
CA GLU A 39 5.96 13.01 19.48
C GLU A 39 6.29 14.20 20.40
N LEU A 40 6.32 13.99 21.73
CA LEU A 40 6.65 15.05 22.69
C LEU A 40 8.06 15.62 22.47
N LYS A 41 9.06 14.78 22.16
CA LYS A 41 10.44 15.20 21.87
C LYS A 41 10.57 16.10 20.64
N ARG A 42 9.53 16.23 19.82
CA ARG A 42 9.51 17.22 18.74
C ARG A 42 9.34 18.64 19.28
N TYR A 43 8.71 18.79 20.44
CA TYR A 43 8.35 20.07 21.04
C TYR A 43 9.25 20.47 22.20
N ILE A 44 10.02 19.54 22.79
CA ILE A 44 10.90 19.80 23.92
C ILE A 44 12.21 19.02 23.84
N SER A 45 13.23 19.52 24.53
CA SER A 45 14.40 18.73 24.94
C SER A 45 14.46 18.61 26.46
N TYR A 46 14.98 17.48 26.93
CA TYR A 46 15.22 17.23 28.35
C TYR A 46 16.41 16.31 28.54
N GLU A 47 17.01 16.38 29.72
CA GLU A 47 18.13 15.54 30.13
C GLU A 47 17.83 14.83 31.44
N LYS A 48 18.52 13.71 31.70
CA LYS A 48 18.44 13.06 33.01
C LYS A 48 19.22 13.88 34.02
N THR A 49 18.64 14.11 35.20
CA THR A 49 19.29 14.92 36.25
C THR A 49 20.47 14.21 36.91
N GLY A 50 20.60 12.89 36.72
CA GLY A 50 21.65 12.10 37.36
C GLY A 50 21.50 11.93 38.88
N LYS A 51 20.40 12.43 39.46
CA LYS A 51 20.14 12.39 40.90
C LYS A 51 20.18 10.96 41.43
N ILE A 52 20.99 10.72 42.46
CA ILE A 52 21.14 9.42 43.11
C ILE A 52 20.17 9.32 44.29
N SER A 53 19.41 8.23 44.34
CA SER A 53 18.56 7.90 45.48
C SER A 53 18.76 6.43 45.84
N ARG A 54 19.03 6.15 47.13
CA ARG A 54 19.29 4.80 47.64
C ARG A 54 20.35 4.02 46.82
N GLY A 55 21.43 4.70 46.46
CA GLY A 55 22.55 4.12 45.71
C GLY A 55 22.30 3.86 44.22
N LYS A 56 21.18 4.33 43.65
CA LYS A 56 20.87 4.20 42.22
C LYS A 56 20.55 5.55 41.59
N VAL A 57 20.96 5.74 40.33
CA VAL A 57 20.57 6.91 39.53
C VAL A 57 19.07 6.84 39.25
N THR A 58 18.37 7.93 39.51
CA THR A 58 16.92 8.05 39.30
C THR A 58 16.59 8.30 37.82
N ASN A 59 15.33 8.07 37.44
CA ASN A 59 14.81 8.40 36.11
C ASN A 59 14.30 9.85 36.02
N GLU A 60 14.71 10.71 36.95
CA GLU A 60 14.31 12.10 36.99
C GLU A 60 14.92 12.84 35.79
N ILE A 61 14.10 13.65 35.14
CA ILE A 61 14.45 14.44 33.96
C ILE A 61 14.18 15.92 34.24
N VAL A 62 14.95 16.79 33.58
CA VAL A 62 14.78 18.24 33.59
C VAL A 62 14.59 18.74 32.17
N ILE A 63 13.59 19.59 31.94
CA ILE A 63 13.36 20.19 30.63
C ILE A 63 14.43 21.24 30.38
N THR A 64 15.19 21.08 29.29
CA THR A 64 16.28 21.97 28.90
C THR A 64 15.85 23.00 27.86
N GLU A 65 14.85 22.66 27.03
CA GLU A 65 14.40 23.53 25.95
C GLU A 65 12.94 23.22 25.58
N ILE A 66 12.18 24.25 25.18
CA ILE A 66 10.83 24.13 24.60
C ILE A 66 10.84 24.89 23.28
N TYR A 67 10.43 24.22 22.20
CA TYR A 67 10.47 24.76 20.84
C TYR A 67 9.17 25.48 20.48
N ASP A 68 9.28 26.67 19.89
CA ASP A 68 8.13 27.40 19.35
C ASP A 68 7.46 26.67 18.16
N LYS A 69 8.26 25.90 17.41
CA LYS A 69 7.79 25.03 16.31
C LYS A 69 8.31 23.61 16.51
N PRO A 70 7.49 22.58 16.30
CA PRO A 70 7.96 21.20 16.46
C PRO A 70 9.04 20.85 15.44
N LYS A 71 10.06 20.12 15.88
CA LYS A 71 11.04 19.48 14.98
C LYS A 71 10.32 18.59 13.96
N GLU A 72 10.93 18.43 12.79
CA GLU A 72 10.42 17.53 11.77
C GLU A 72 10.24 16.11 12.34
N LYS A 73 9.18 15.45 11.90
CA LYS A 73 8.89 14.08 12.34
C LYS A 73 9.92 13.16 11.69
N GLU A 74 10.77 12.54 12.50
CA GLU A 74 11.67 11.49 12.04
C GLU A 74 10.85 10.33 11.44
N ASP A 75 10.87 10.21 10.12
CA ASP A 75 10.35 9.04 9.42
C ASP A 75 11.35 7.87 9.59
N ASN A 76 11.02 6.94 10.48
CA ASN A 76 11.83 5.73 10.69
C ASN A 76 11.68 4.71 9.55
N ARG A 77 10.98 5.05 8.46
CA ARG A 77 10.97 4.26 7.21
C ARG A 77 12.25 4.42 6.39
N LYS A 78 13.30 5.09 6.92
CA LYS A 78 14.61 5.29 6.29
C LYS A 78 15.45 4.01 6.08
N GLY A 79 14.85 2.82 6.15
CA GLY A 79 15.42 1.59 5.59
C GLY A 79 14.51 1.09 4.47
N THR A 80 15.01 0.97 3.24
CA THR A 80 14.27 0.28 2.19
C THR A 80 14.06 -1.17 2.62
N SER A 81 12.80 -1.59 2.71
CA SER A 81 12.49 -3.01 3.00
C SER A 81 13.08 -3.89 1.90
N ILE A 82 13.45 -5.13 2.21
CA ILE A 82 13.99 -6.07 1.22
C ILE A 82 13.06 -6.25 -0.01
N ILE A 83 11.73 -6.15 0.18
CA ILE A 83 10.74 -6.13 -0.92
C ILE A 83 10.88 -4.88 -1.80
N SER A 84 11.18 -3.73 -1.20
CA SER A 84 11.44 -2.49 -1.95
C SER A 84 12.78 -2.52 -2.67
N ASN A 85 13.81 -3.15 -2.09
CA ASN A 85 15.08 -3.39 -2.79
C ASN A 85 14.89 -4.33 -3.98
N TYR A 86 14.13 -5.41 -3.81
CA TYR A 86 13.74 -6.30 -4.90
C TYR A 86 13.02 -5.55 -6.02
N LEU A 87 11.98 -4.76 -5.70
CA LEU A 87 11.27 -3.92 -6.68
C LEU A 87 12.19 -2.92 -7.37
N TYR A 88 13.07 -2.27 -6.62
CA TYR A 88 14.07 -1.36 -7.18
C TYR A 88 14.94 -2.10 -8.20
N ASN A 89 15.47 -3.25 -7.83
CA ASN A 89 16.28 -4.08 -8.74
C ASN A 89 15.51 -4.54 -9.97
N CYS A 90 14.28 -5.02 -9.84
CA CYS A 90 13.47 -5.40 -11.00
C CYS A 90 13.32 -4.24 -11.98
N ILE A 91 13.05 -3.03 -11.46
CA ILE A 91 12.93 -1.83 -12.29
C ILE A 91 14.26 -1.52 -12.97
N THR A 92 15.36 -1.47 -12.22
CA THR A 92 16.66 -1.08 -12.78
C THR A 92 17.23 -2.13 -13.73
N SER A 93 16.99 -3.42 -13.49
CA SER A 93 17.37 -4.51 -14.41
C SER A 93 16.60 -4.42 -15.73
N ASN A 94 15.30 -4.11 -15.69
CA ASN A 94 14.48 -3.89 -16.90
C ASN A 94 14.78 -2.54 -17.58
N LEU A 95 15.68 -1.74 -17.04
CA LEU A 95 16.10 -0.46 -17.58
C LEU A 95 17.63 -0.45 -17.74
N GLN A 96 18.25 -1.61 -17.98
CA GLN A 96 19.69 -1.69 -18.21
C GLN A 96 20.05 -1.13 -19.59
N ASP A 97 19.28 -1.43 -20.63
CA ASP A 97 19.50 -0.89 -21.97
C ASP A 97 18.73 0.41 -22.19
N THR A 98 19.31 1.34 -22.96
CA THR A 98 18.74 2.66 -23.27
C THR A 98 17.37 2.59 -23.96
N TRP A 99 17.09 1.49 -24.67
CA TRP A 99 15.83 1.28 -25.40
C TRP A 99 14.77 0.53 -24.58
N ASP A 100 15.13 0.02 -23.41
CA ASP A 100 14.20 -0.73 -22.58
C ASP A 100 13.21 0.19 -21.87
N PHE A 101 12.04 -0.36 -21.61
CA PHE A 101 10.98 0.31 -20.90
C PHE A 101 10.11 -0.68 -20.15
N ILE A 102 9.50 -0.20 -19.08
CA ILE A 102 8.47 -0.94 -18.34
C ILE A 102 7.13 -0.32 -18.68
N ASP A 103 6.16 -1.13 -19.11
CA ASP A 103 4.85 -0.66 -19.51
C ASP A 103 3.70 -1.40 -18.83
N GLY A 104 2.72 -0.62 -18.34
CA GLY A 104 1.44 -1.14 -17.88
C GLY A 104 0.87 -0.40 -16.69
N SER A 105 -0.24 -0.92 -16.16
CA SER A 105 -0.80 -0.43 -14.90
C SER A 105 0.12 -0.79 -13.73
N LYS A 106 0.03 -0.04 -12.63
CA LYS A 106 0.77 -0.35 -11.39
C LYS A 106 0.59 -1.81 -10.96
N SER A 107 -0.63 -2.33 -11.09
CA SER A 107 -0.95 -3.71 -10.76
C SER A 107 -0.30 -4.71 -11.72
N ASN A 108 -0.27 -4.39 -13.02
CA ASN A 108 0.39 -5.23 -14.01
C ASN A 108 1.90 -5.29 -13.81
N ILE A 109 2.54 -4.15 -13.51
CA ILE A 109 3.99 -4.07 -13.22
C ILE A 109 4.33 -4.92 -11.98
N ILE A 110 3.53 -4.84 -10.91
CA ILE A 110 3.70 -5.67 -9.70
C ILE A 110 3.62 -7.17 -10.04
N LYS A 111 2.70 -7.56 -10.94
CA LYS A 111 2.52 -8.94 -11.40
C LYS A 111 3.69 -9.40 -12.28
N GLN A 112 4.13 -8.58 -13.23
CA GLN A 112 5.28 -8.85 -14.11
C GLN A 112 6.56 -9.07 -13.29
N PHE A 113 6.74 -8.33 -12.20
CA PHE A 113 7.88 -8.52 -11.29
C PHE A 113 7.69 -9.67 -10.29
N GLY A 114 6.65 -10.51 -10.42
CA GLY A 114 6.54 -11.74 -9.65
C GLY A 114 6.32 -11.56 -8.14
N LEU A 115 5.83 -10.40 -7.68
CA LEU A 115 5.49 -10.21 -6.26
C LEU A 115 4.25 -11.01 -5.84
N VAL A 116 3.40 -11.32 -6.80
CA VAL A 116 2.25 -12.21 -6.67
C VAL A 116 2.41 -13.39 -7.62
N ASN A 117 1.70 -14.47 -7.34
CA ASN A 117 1.72 -15.70 -8.12
C ASN A 117 1.08 -15.48 -9.50
N TYR A 118 1.50 -16.26 -10.50
CA TYR A 118 0.91 -16.26 -11.85
C TYR A 118 -0.59 -16.60 -11.83
N CYS A 119 -1.04 -17.43 -10.88
CA CYS A 119 -2.47 -17.73 -10.66
C CYS A 119 -3.24 -16.59 -9.97
N TYR A 120 -2.63 -15.44 -9.66
CA TYR A 120 -3.33 -14.33 -9.00
C TYR A 120 -4.60 -13.94 -9.76
N ASP A 121 -4.51 -13.81 -11.08
CA ASP A 121 -5.63 -13.35 -11.90
C ASP A 121 -6.75 -14.41 -11.95
N GLU A 122 -6.40 -15.68 -12.07
CA GLU A 122 -7.36 -16.81 -12.01
C GLU A 122 -8.09 -16.81 -10.66
N TYR A 123 -7.36 -16.67 -9.55
CA TYR A 123 -7.98 -16.64 -8.24
C TYR A 123 -8.78 -15.35 -8.01
N TYR A 124 -8.34 -14.19 -8.50
CA TYR A 124 -9.02 -12.93 -8.18
C TYR A 124 -10.21 -12.63 -9.10
N TYR A 125 -10.09 -12.92 -10.40
CA TYR A 125 -11.12 -12.60 -11.40
C TYR A 125 -12.01 -13.79 -11.72
N ASP A 126 -11.47 -15.02 -11.73
CA ASP A 126 -12.18 -16.26 -12.06
C ASP A 126 -12.37 -17.14 -10.81
N PHE A 127 -12.60 -16.50 -9.66
CA PHE A 127 -12.61 -17.15 -8.33
C PHE A 127 -13.56 -18.34 -8.26
N GLU A 128 -14.79 -18.22 -8.78
CA GLU A 128 -15.79 -19.30 -8.72
C GLU A 128 -15.37 -20.50 -9.56
N ASP A 129 -14.87 -20.26 -10.78
CA ASP A 129 -14.41 -21.32 -11.68
C ASP A 129 -13.13 -22.01 -11.18
N THR A 130 -12.28 -21.26 -10.47
CA THR A 130 -10.93 -21.72 -10.09
C THR A 130 -10.89 -22.30 -8.67
N VAL A 131 -11.65 -21.75 -7.75
CA VAL A 131 -11.62 -22.09 -6.31
C VAL A 131 -12.87 -22.87 -5.89
N GLY A 132 -13.97 -22.72 -6.63
CA GLY A 132 -15.26 -23.35 -6.35
C GLY A 132 -16.19 -22.49 -5.49
N ASP A 133 -17.37 -23.04 -5.19
CA ASP A 133 -18.39 -22.38 -4.37
C ASP A 133 -17.94 -22.33 -2.90
N LEU A 134 -17.49 -21.15 -2.47
CA LEU A 134 -17.18 -20.84 -1.08
C LEU A 134 -18.26 -19.94 -0.48
N ASP A 135 -18.32 -19.88 0.85
CA ASP A 135 -19.23 -18.95 1.50
C ASP A 135 -18.93 -17.49 1.11
N SER A 136 -20.00 -16.69 1.02
CA SER A 136 -19.91 -15.28 0.64
C SER A 136 -18.96 -14.47 1.54
N ILE A 137 -18.86 -14.81 2.82
CA ILE A 137 -17.97 -14.16 3.78
C ILE A 137 -16.51 -14.48 3.49
N GLU A 138 -16.20 -15.74 3.20
CA GLU A 138 -14.86 -16.21 2.87
C GLU A 138 -14.36 -15.60 1.55
N LYS A 139 -15.22 -15.53 0.54
CA LYS A 139 -14.94 -14.85 -0.72
C LYS A 139 -14.66 -13.37 -0.51
N GLU A 140 -15.45 -12.70 0.32
CA GLU A 140 -15.23 -11.29 0.66
C GLU A 140 -13.91 -11.09 1.43
N PHE A 141 -13.59 -11.99 2.37
CA PHE A 141 -12.34 -11.97 3.13
C PHE A 141 -11.12 -12.06 2.20
N PHE A 142 -11.15 -13.00 1.25
CA PHE A 142 -10.07 -13.19 0.28
C PHE A 142 -9.85 -11.94 -0.59
N PHE A 143 -10.93 -11.34 -1.12
CA PHE A 143 -10.80 -10.11 -1.91
C PHE A 143 -10.27 -8.94 -1.09
N ASP A 144 -10.75 -8.78 0.15
CA ASP A 144 -10.24 -7.77 1.08
C ASP A 144 -8.74 -7.97 1.37
N PHE A 145 -8.26 -9.22 1.43
CA PHE A 145 -6.84 -9.55 1.55
C PHE A 145 -6.05 -9.19 0.30
N CYS A 146 -6.52 -9.57 -0.89
CA CYS A 146 -5.87 -9.23 -2.15
C CYS A 146 -5.73 -7.70 -2.33
N GLU A 147 -6.76 -6.92 -1.98
CA GLU A 147 -6.68 -5.46 -2.01
C GLU A 147 -5.65 -4.90 -1.01
N GLU A 148 -5.58 -5.45 0.20
CA GLU A 148 -4.59 -5.04 1.21
C GLU A 148 -3.15 -5.32 0.76
N VAL A 149 -2.92 -6.46 0.10
CA VAL A 149 -1.63 -6.85 -0.48
C VAL A 149 -1.27 -5.93 -1.66
N MET A 150 -2.18 -5.76 -2.62
CA MET A 150 -1.93 -4.93 -3.80
C MET A 150 -1.75 -3.46 -3.45
N SER A 151 -2.54 -2.92 -2.53
CA SER A 151 -2.36 -1.55 -2.01
C SER A 151 -0.98 -1.36 -1.38
N SER A 152 -0.55 -2.35 -0.58
CA SER A 152 0.77 -2.38 0.04
C SER A 152 1.92 -2.40 -1.00
N TYR A 153 1.78 -3.15 -2.09
CA TYR A 153 2.76 -3.14 -3.18
C TYR A 153 2.72 -1.88 -4.02
N ARG A 154 1.54 -1.38 -4.41
CA ARG A 154 1.38 -0.11 -5.14
C ARG A 154 2.05 1.05 -4.38
N GLY A 155 1.90 1.09 -3.06
CA GLY A 155 2.58 2.06 -2.20
C GLY A 155 4.10 1.89 -2.15
N ARG A 156 4.63 0.65 -2.27
CA ARG A 156 6.07 0.42 -2.38
C ARG A 156 6.61 0.82 -3.75
N LEU A 157 5.93 0.43 -4.82
CA LEU A 157 6.27 0.80 -6.19
C LEU A 157 6.35 2.31 -6.32
N LYS A 158 5.32 3.04 -5.86
CA LYS A 158 5.33 4.52 -5.87
C LYS A 158 6.59 5.07 -5.18
N ARG A 159 6.90 4.61 -3.96
CA ARG A 159 8.09 5.08 -3.23
C ARG A 159 9.40 4.75 -3.94
N VAL A 160 9.49 3.59 -4.58
CA VAL A 160 10.69 3.20 -5.35
C VAL A 160 10.86 4.11 -6.56
N LEU A 161 9.78 4.38 -7.30
CA LEU A 161 9.77 5.31 -8.42
C LEU A 161 10.12 6.74 -7.98
N ASP A 162 9.50 7.22 -6.89
CA ASP A 162 9.81 8.54 -6.31
C ASP A 162 11.30 8.65 -5.92
N ASN A 163 11.89 7.57 -5.39
CA ASN A 163 13.30 7.52 -5.00
C ASN A 163 14.27 7.43 -6.19
N LEU A 164 13.83 6.88 -7.32
CA LEU A 164 14.60 6.91 -8.56
C LEU A 164 14.65 8.33 -9.13
N GLY A 165 13.58 9.11 -8.93
CA GLY A 165 13.55 10.55 -9.23
C GLY A 165 13.97 10.84 -10.66
N ASP A 166 14.92 11.76 -10.82
CA ASP A 166 15.37 12.24 -12.14
C ASP A 166 16.13 11.18 -12.96
N LYS A 167 16.44 10.01 -12.39
CA LYS A 167 17.05 8.89 -13.13
C LYS A 167 16.09 8.23 -14.12
N ILE A 168 14.78 8.43 -13.94
CA ILE A 168 13.75 7.80 -14.78
C ILE A 168 12.76 8.84 -15.29
N ALA A 169 12.22 8.59 -16.48
CA ALA A 169 11.10 9.31 -17.03
C ALA A 169 9.84 8.44 -16.91
N ILE A 170 8.75 9.02 -16.40
CA ILE A 170 7.47 8.33 -16.28
C ILE A 170 6.43 9.09 -17.11
N THR A 171 5.88 8.41 -18.11
CA THR A 171 4.76 8.93 -18.91
C THR A 171 3.49 8.20 -18.51
N ASN A 172 2.49 8.93 -18.00
CA ASN A 172 1.19 8.35 -17.65
C ASN A 172 0.22 8.48 -18.82
N TYR A 173 -0.61 7.46 -19.01
CA TYR A 173 -1.63 7.40 -20.05
C TYR A 173 -2.77 6.48 -19.59
N TYR A 174 -3.79 6.26 -20.42
CA TYR A 174 -4.89 5.35 -20.12
C TYR A 174 -4.93 4.17 -21.08
N LYS A 175 -5.37 3.01 -20.62
CA LYS A 175 -5.75 1.88 -21.48
C LYS A 175 -7.24 1.64 -21.40
N ALA A 176 -7.88 1.44 -22.55
CA ALA A 176 -9.24 0.94 -22.65
C ALA A 176 -9.23 -0.54 -23.03
N LEU A 177 -9.89 -1.37 -22.22
CA LEU A 177 -10.22 -2.74 -22.57
C LEU A 177 -11.54 -2.71 -23.33
N ILE A 178 -11.55 -3.26 -24.53
CA ILE A 178 -12.68 -3.18 -25.45
C ILE A 178 -13.10 -4.60 -25.80
N HIS A 179 -14.37 -4.91 -25.56
CA HIS A 179 -15.01 -6.11 -26.04
C HIS A 179 -15.58 -5.87 -27.44
N GLY A 180 -15.31 -6.79 -28.35
CA GLY A 180 -15.84 -6.72 -29.71
C GLY A 180 -15.58 -7.99 -30.49
N THR A 181 -15.68 -7.89 -31.82
CA THR A 181 -15.54 -9.04 -32.72
C THR A 181 -14.25 -8.91 -33.53
N ASN A 182 -13.45 -9.98 -33.59
CA ASN A 182 -12.26 -10.01 -34.42
C ASN A 182 -12.61 -10.14 -35.91
N LYS A 183 -11.59 -10.07 -36.78
CA LYS A 183 -11.74 -10.20 -38.25
C LYS A 183 -12.34 -11.54 -38.72
N TYR A 184 -12.48 -12.52 -37.84
CA TYR A 184 -13.04 -13.85 -38.11
C TYR A 184 -14.47 -14.02 -37.57
N GLY A 185 -15.07 -12.98 -36.98
CA GLY A 185 -16.42 -13.05 -36.42
C GLY A 185 -16.49 -13.60 -34.99
N SER A 186 -15.35 -13.83 -34.31
CA SER A 186 -15.33 -14.32 -32.93
C SER A 186 -15.24 -13.19 -31.91
N GLU A 187 -15.95 -13.33 -30.78
CA GLU A 187 -15.82 -12.44 -29.63
C GLU A 187 -14.38 -12.43 -29.10
N CYS A 188 -13.88 -11.24 -28.80
CA CYS A 188 -12.53 -11.03 -28.31
C CYS A 188 -12.43 -9.75 -27.50
N TYR A 189 -11.37 -9.67 -26.70
CA TYR A 189 -10.98 -8.46 -26.00
C TYR A 189 -9.71 -7.90 -26.61
N PHE A 190 -9.67 -6.60 -26.83
CA PHE A 190 -8.47 -5.89 -27.25
C PHE A 190 -8.22 -4.70 -26.32
N VAL A 191 -6.95 -4.39 -26.13
CA VAL A 191 -6.50 -3.27 -25.32
C VAL A 191 -6.05 -2.15 -26.26
N LYS A 192 -6.60 -0.95 -26.06
CA LYS A 192 -6.22 0.24 -26.80
C LYS A 192 -5.59 1.25 -25.84
N ASP A 193 -4.40 1.74 -26.19
CA ASP A 193 -3.76 2.84 -25.48
C ASP A 193 -4.44 4.19 -25.87
N ILE A 194 -4.60 5.06 -24.88
CA ILE A 194 -5.12 6.42 -24.95
C ILE A 194 -4.03 7.32 -24.37
N ASP A 195 -3.19 7.85 -25.25
CA ASP A 195 -1.98 8.62 -24.96
C ASP A 195 -2.08 10.10 -25.39
N ASN A 196 -3.14 10.47 -26.13
CA ASN A 196 -3.42 11.85 -26.49
C ASN A 196 -3.79 12.69 -25.26
N ALA A 197 -3.12 13.84 -25.10
CA ALA A 197 -3.26 14.72 -23.94
C ALA A 197 -4.70 15.24 -23.74
N ASP A 198 -5.41 15.61 -24.80
CA ASP A 198 -6.78 16.13 -24.70
C ASP A 198 -7.75 15.04 -24.23
N ASP A 199 -7.57 13.82 -24.73
CA ASP A 199 -8.41 12.68 -24.34
C ASP A 199 -8.12 12.23 -22.91
N ILE A 200 -6.84 12.24 -22.49
CA ILE A 200 -6.45 12.01 -21.09
C ILE A 200 -7.10 13.06 -20.18
N GLU A 201 -7.03 14.35 -20.54
CA GLU A 201 -7.62 15.42 -19.74
C GLU A 201 -9.16 15.24 -19.62
N LYS A 202 -9.83 14.85 -20.71
CA LYS A 202 -11.27 14.56 -20.68
C LYS A 202 -11.60 13.38 -19.78
N ILE A 203 -10.82 12.30 -19.80
CA ILE A 203 -11.00 11.15 -18.90
C ILE A 203 -10.83 11.60 -17.44
N ILE A 204 -9.78 12.37 -17.13
CA ILE A 204 -9.50 12.88 -15.78
C ILE A 204 -10.69 13.72 -15.30
N LYS A 205 -11.12 14.71 -16.09
CA LYS A 205 -12.27 15.57 -15.74
C LYS A 205 -13.55 14.77 -15.55
N THR A 206 -13.79 13.76 -16.37
CA THR A 206 -14.94 12.86 -16.24
C THR A 206 -14.94 12.16 -14.89
N LYS A 207 -13.77 11.62 -14.50
CA LYS A 207 -13.60 10.97 -13.20
C LYS A 207 -13.78 11.95 -12.05
N GLU A 208 -13.16 13.13 -12.11
CA GLU A 208 -13.28 14.16 -11.08
C GLU A 208 -14.72 14.65 -10.90
N ASN A 209 -15.45 14.87 -11.99
CA ASN A 209 -16.86 15.24 -11.95
C ASN A 209 -17.72 14.15 -11.29
N LEU A 210 -17.45 12.88 -11.59
CA LEU A 210 -18.10 11.75 -10.92
C LEU A 210 -17.72 11.68 -9.44
N GLU A 211 -16.46 11.91 -9.07
CA GLU A 211 -16.02 11.96 -7.68
C GLU A 211 -16.82 13.02 -6.90
N LEU A 212 -17.02 14.20 -7.52
CA LEU A 212 -17.81 15.30 -6.98
C LEU A 212 -19.29 14.93 -6.80
N LEU A 213 -19.91 14.27 -7.79
CA LEU A 213 -21.28 13.74 -7.70
C LEU A 213 -21.44 12.71 -6.58
N TYR A 214 -20.38 11.96 -6.28
CA TYR A 214 -20.34 10.99 -5.19
C TYR A 214 -19.95 11.60 -3.82
N GLY A 215 -19.82 12.93 -3.76
CA GLY A 215 -19.60 13.71 -2.54
C GLY A 215 -18.12 13.86 -2.13
N VAL A 216 -17.19 13.66 -3.05
CA VAL A 216 -15.75 13.87 -2.85
C VAL A 216 -15.39 15.28 -3.30
N THR A 217 -15.03 16.13 -2.35
CA THR A 217 -14.62 17.52 -2.64
C THR A 217 -13.10 17.69 -2.65
N ASP A 218 -12.37 16.74 -2.07
CA ASP A 218 -10.92 16.69 -2.08
C ASP A 218 -10.40 15.24 -2.07
N ASN A 219 -9.10 15.06 -2.36
CA ASN A 219 -8.46 13.75 -2.40
C ASN A 219 -8.54 12.97 -1.07
N SER A 220 -8.57 13.66 0.08
CA SER A 220 -8.67 13.02 1.39
C SER A 220 -10.05 12.41 1.62
N GLU A 221 -11.08 12.86 0.90
CA GLU A 221 -12.45 12.36 1.00
C GLU A 221 -12.78 11.16 0.11
N LYS A 222 -11.83 10.69 -0.72
CA LYS A 222 -12.05 9.55 -1.62
C LYS A 222 -12.52 8.29 -0.91
N TRP A 223 -12.22 8.15 0.39
CA TRP A 223 -12.77 7.07 1.21
C TRP A 223 -14.30 7.00 1.17
N LYS A 224 -15.03 8.11 0.95
CA LYS A 224 -16.50 8.13 0.83
C LYS A 224 -17.03 7.27 -0.32
N ILE A 225 -16.21 7.02 -1.35
CA ILE A 225 -16.54 6.12 -2.47
C ILE A 225 -16.06 4.71 -2.14
N PHE A 226 -14.80 4.60 -1.69
CA PHE A 226 -14.10 3.33 -1.61
C PHE A 226 -14.28 2.58 -0.28
N CYS A 227 -14.96 3.15 0.71
CA CYS A 227 -15.29 2.46 1.96
C CYS A 227 -16.45 1.46 1.81
N ASP A 228 -17.24 1.57 0.74
CA ASP A 228 -18.37 0.71 0.43
C ASP A 228 -18.16 0.07 -0.94
N LYS A 229 -18.16 -1.27 -0.98
CA LYS A 229 -17.89 -2.04 -2.20
C LYS A 229 -18.95 -1.83 -3.28
N ASN A 230 -20.22 -1.75 -2.91
CA ASN A 230 -21.32 -1.55 -3.86
C ASN A 230 -21.26 -0.13 -4.44
N LYS A 231 -20.99 0.87 -3.59
CA LYS A 231 -20.79 2.25 -4.03
C LYS A 231 -19.57 2.39 -4.93
N SER A 232 -18.45 1.75 -4.57
CA SER A 232 -17.25 1.74 -5.41
C SER A 232 -17.49 1.05 -6.75
N LYS A 233 -18.18 -0.09 -6.77
CA LYS A 233 -18.52 -0.81 -8.00
C LYS A 233 -19.38 0.08 -8.91
N LYS A 234 -20.43 0.67 -8.36
CA LYS A 234 -21.31 1.58 -9.10
C LYS A 234 -20.56 2.81 -9.64
N PHE A 235 -19.67 3.39 -8.83
CA PHE A 235 -18.82 4.49 -9.28
C PHE A 235 -17.99 4.12 -10.52
N TYR A 236 -17.39 2.93 -10.52
CA TYR A 236 -16.63 2.46 -11.69
C TYR A 236 -17.54 2.17 -12.89
N GLU A 237 -18.72 1.58 -12.69
CA GLU A 237 -19.71 1.37 -13.76
C GLU A 237 -20.13 2.70 -14.39
N ASP A 238 -20.47 3.71 -13.57
CA ASP A 238 -20.81 5.06 -14.03
C ASP A 238 -19.64 5.71 -14.78
N PHE A 239 -18.41 5.55 -14.27
CA PHE A 239 -17.20 6.03 -14.93
C PHE A 239 -17.00 5.41 -16.31
N ILE A 240 -17.10 4.08 -16.44
CA ILE A 240 -17.02 3.41 -17.73
C ILE A 240 -18.16 3.86 -18.66
N GLY A 241 -19.38 4.04 -18.14
CA GLY A 241 -20.50 4.60 -18.91
C GLY A 241 -20.18 5.97 -19.51
N GLN A 242 -19.57 6.87 -18.74
CA GLN A 242 -19.15 8.18 -19.25
C GLN A 242 -18.00 8.08 -20.25
N VAL A 243 -17.05 7.17 -20.04
CA VAL A 243 -15.95 6.93 -21.00
C VAL A 243 -16.47 6.38 -22.34
N LYS A 244 -17.48 5.50 -22.33
CA LYS A 244 -18.16 5.03 -23.55
C LYS A 244 -18.74 6.19 -24.36
N ILE A 245 -19.44 7.09 -23.67
CA ILE A 245 -20.03 8.30 -24.29
C ILE A 245 -18.94 9.22 -24.83
N LEU A 246 -17.86 9.42 -24.06
CA LEU A 246 -16.76 10.29 -24.43
C LEU A 246 -16.08 9.87 -25.75
N PHE A 247 -15.94 8.56 -25.98
CA PHE A 247 -15.26 8.00 -27.14
C PHE A 247 -16.20 7.41 -28.19
N ASP A 248 -17.52 7.56 -28.03
CA ASP A 248 -18.54 6.95 -28.88
C ASP A 248 -18.27 5.46 -29.15
N ASN A 249 -18.02 4.70 -28.07
CA ASN A 249 -17.64 3.29 -28.15
C ASN A 249 -18.23 2.44 -27.02
N ASP A 250 -19.36 1.79 -27.32
CA ASP A 250 -20.06 0.92 -26.38
C ASP A 250 -19.31 -0.37 -25.99
N GLY A 251 -18.29 -0.75 -26.77
CA GLY A 251 -17.46 -1.91 -26.52
C GLY A 251 -16.49 -1.73 -25.35
N ILE A 252 -16.25 -0.51 -24.87
CA ILE A 252 -15.34 -0.26 -23.73
C ILE A 252 -15.89 -0.93 -22.47
N VAL A 253 -15.21 -1.96 -21.97
CA VAL A 253 -15.59 -2.67 -20.74
C VAL A 253 -14.79 -2.20 -19.52
N ASN A 254 -13.61 -1.62 -19.74
CA ASN A 254 -12.79 -1.07 -18.68
C ASN A 254 -11.88 0.06 -19.21
N CYS A 255 -11.51 0.99 -18.34
CA CYS A 255 -10.60 2.09 -18.63
C CYS A 255 -9.75 2.38 -17.38
N PHE A 256 -8.43 2.29 -17.50
CA PHE A 256 -7.53 2.37 -16.34
C PHE A 256 -6.23 3.11 -16.67
N GLU A 257 -5.66 3.74 -15.65
CA GLU A 257 -4.36 4.42 -15.72
C GLU A 257 -3.24 3.38 -15.92
N ALA A 258 -2.34 3.69 -16.84
CA ALA A 258 -1.10 2.98 -17.11
C ALA A 258 0.07 3.96 -17.17
N MET A 259 1.29 3.41 -17.14
CA MET A 259 2.50 4.20 -17.25
C MET A 259 3.55 3.47 -18.07
N THR A 260 4.37 4.26 -18.74
CA THR A 260 5.63 3.83 -19.31
C THR A 260 6.75 4.43 -18.49
N ILE A 261 7.66 3.59 -17.99
CA ILE A 261 8.87 3.98 -17.25
C ILE A 261 10.06 3.74 -18.16
N ARG A 262 10.92 4.75 -18.30
CA ARG A 262 12.16 4.69 -19.09
C ARG A 262 13.32 5.25 -18.29
N ARG A 263 14.54 4.90 -18.71
CA ARG A 263 15.74 5.64 -18.30
C ARG A 263 15.61 7.08 -18.76
N ASN A 264 16.11 8.01 -17.96
CA ASN A 264 16.21 9.41 -18.34
C ASN A 264 17.64 9.73 -18.78
N ASP A 265 18.16 8.95 -19.73
CA ASP A 265 19.45 9.23 -20.34
C ASP A 265 19.34 10.50 -21.19
N THR A 266 20.41 11.28 -21.23
CA THR A 266 20.56 12.42 -22.15
C THR A 266 21.82 12.20 -22.99
N ASP A 267 21.95 12.91 -24.12
CA ASP A 267 23.12 12.80 -25.01
C ASP A 267 24.47 12.99 -24.28
N ASP A 268 24.48 13.61 -23.09
CA ASP A 268 25.67 13.95 -22.31
C ASP A 268 25.79 13.20 -20.96
N VAL A 269 24.77 12.43 -20.53
CA VAL A 269 24.75 11.77 -19.21
C VAL A 269 24.04 10.42 -19.29
N ASP A 270 24.79 9.35 -19.07
CA ASP A 270 24.26 8.00 -18.83
C ASP A 270 23.82 7.85 -17.37
N VAL A 271 22.61 7.30 -17.18
CA VAL A 271 22.09 7.00 -15.83
C VAL A 271 22.69 5.70 -15.30
N ASP A 272 23.44 5.78 -14.20
CA ASP A 272 23.91 4.61 -13.47
C ASP A 272 22.94 4.18 -12.35
N PHE A 273 22.56 2.90 -12.38
CA PHE A 273 21.77 2.26 -11.33
C PHE A 273 22.65 1.41 -10.41
N GLU A 274 22.66 1.73 -9.12
CA GLU A 274 23.26 0.87 -8.10
C GLU A 274 22.29 -0.24 -7.72
N PHE A 275 22.66 -1.51 -7.92
CA PHE A 275 21.87 -2.65 -7.45
C PHE A 275 21.81 -2.70 -5.92
N LYS A 276 20.60 -2.89 -5.37
CA LYS A 276 20.29 -2.90 -3.93
C LYS A 276 19.85 -4.26 -3.41
N PHE A 277 19.85 -5.25 -4.27
CA PHE A 277 19.43 -6.62 -4.04
C PHE A 277 20.36 -7.54 -4.83
N ASN A 278 20.73 -8.69 -4.29
CA ASN A 278 21.43 -9.71 -5.03
C ASN A 278 20.48 -10.90 -5.25
N ASP A 279 20.19 -11.26 -6.49
CA ASP A 279 19.35 -12.40 -6.86
C ASP A 279 20.14 -13.59 -7.41
N ASP A 280 21.48 -13.54 -7.39
CA ASP A 280 22.33 -14.65 -7.83
C ASP A 280 21.94 -15.94 -7.12
N THR A 281 21.54 -16.93 -7.91
CA THR A 281 20.86 -18.16 -7.46
C THR A 281 21.78 -19.14 -6.74
N GLU A 282 23.09 -18.92 -6.78
CA GLU A 282 24.06 -19.84 -6.19
C GLU A 282 24.24 -19.64 -4.68
N ASP A 283 23.91 -18.45 -4.12
CA ASP A 283 24.04 -18.18 -2.67
C ASP A 283 23.37 -16.86 -2.19
N SER A 284 22.30 -16.36 -2.85
CA SER A 284 21.72 -15.07 -2.40
C SER A 284 20.89 -15.18 -1.11
N ASP A 285 21.56 -14.81 -0.04
CA ASP A 285 21.04 -14.44 1.28
C ASP A 285 19.82 -13.49 1.19
N ASP A 286 19.71 -12.71 0.11
CA ASP A 286 18.69 -11.71 -0.13
C ASP A 286 17.36 -12.27 -0.69
N MET A 287 17.39 -13.32 -1.52
CA MET A 287 16.16 -14.00 -1.97
C MET A 287 15.46 -14.75 -0.82
N ASP A 288 16.22 -15.40 0.07
CA ASP A 288 15.64 -15.99 1.28
C ASP A 288 15.08 -14.91 2.22
N LYS A 289 15.78 -13.78 2.40
CA LYS A 289 15.25 -12.61 3.13
C LYS A 289 13.99 -12.04 2.46
N PHE A 290 13.93 -12.01 1.13
CA PHE A 290 12.77 -11.56 0.37
C PHE A 290 11.57 -12.45 0.62
N TYR A 291 11.69 -13.77 0.45
CA TYR A 291 10.58 -14.69 0.70
C TYR A 291 10.13 -14.68 2.17
N LYS A 292 11.06 -14.59 3.12
CA LYS A 292 10.72 -14.40 4.54
C LYS A 292 9.97 -13.09 4.78
N ALA A 293 10.32 -12.01 4.08
CA ALA A 293 9.60 -10.75 4.17
C ALA A 293 8.22 -10.82 3.51
N GLN A 294 8.07 -11.55 2.40
CA GLN A 294 6.79 -11.81 1.75
C GLN A 294 5.86 -12.61 2.67
N GLN A 295 6.37 -13.66 3.32
CA GLN A 295 5.59 -14.42 4.30
C GLN A 295 5.11 -13.53 5.46
N LYS A 296 6.00 -12.71 6.03
CA LYS A 296 5.62 -11.74 7.08
C LYS A 296 4.58 -10.73 6.60
N LEU A 297 4.66 -10.31 5.33
CA LEU A 297 3.67 -9.41 4.74
C LEU A 297 2.31 -10.10 4.68
N VAL A 298 2.23 -11.33 4.17
CA VAL A 298 1.01 -12.13 4.10
C VAL A 298 0.37 -12.26 5.48
N ASP A 299 1.12 -12.74 6.47
CA ASP A 299 0.59 -12.94 7.82
C ASP A 299 0.10 -11.62 8.43
N SER A 300 0.85 -10.53 8.23
CA SER A 300 0.43 -9.20 8.67
C SER A 300 -0.84 -8.72 7.95
N LYS A 301 -1.04 -9.06 6.67
CA LYS A 301 -2.21 -8.64 5.90
C LYS A 301 -3.45 -9.46 6.22
N ILE A 302 -3.32 -10.76 6.44
CA ILE A 302 -4.39 -11.61 7.02
C ILE A 302 -4.88 -10.99 8.32
N GLN A 303 -3.96 -10.66 9.24
CA GLN A 303 -4.33 -10.01 10.51
C GLN A 303 -4.94 -8.62 10.30
N THR A 304 -4.50 -7.86 9.30
CA THR A 304 -5.11 -6.56 8.98
C THR A 304 -6.57 -6.73 8.56
N VAL A 305 -6.88 -7.73 7.72
CA VAL A 305 -8.25 -8.00 7.26
C VAL A 305 -9.12 -8.52 8.40
N LEU A 306 -8.62 -9.44 9.23
CA LEU A 306 -9.33 -9.93 10.43
C LEU A 306 -9.68 -8.79 11.40
N ASN A 307 -8.83 -7.77 11.50
CA ASN A 307 -9.06 -6.61 12.35
C ASN A 307 -9.99 -5.55 11.72
N LYS A 308 -10.44 -5.72 10.47
CA LYS A 308 -11.43 -4.81 9.88
C LYS A 308 -12.72 -4.85 10.68
N THR A 309 -13.32 -3.67 10.89
CA THR A 309 -14.59 -3.53 11.61
C THR A 309 -15.67 -3.01 10.68
N LYS A 310 -16.91 -3.43 10.91
CA LYS A 310 -18.11 -2.81 10.34
C LYS A 310 -18.92 -2.13 11.43
N SER A 311 -19.59 -1.04 11.08
CA SER A 311 -20.54 -0.38 11.98
C SER A 311 -21.90 -1.05 11.81
N ILE A 312 -22.49 -1.50 12.91
CA ILE A 312 -23.89 -1.97 12.96
C ILE A 312 -24.68 -1.05 13.88
N TYR A 313 -25.97 -0.83 13.58
CA TYR A 313 -26.83 -0.08 14.47
C TYR A 313 -27.31 -1.00 15.60
N ASP A 314 -26.91 -0.70 16.83
CA ASP A 314 -27.39 -1.38 18.02
C ASP A 314 -28.69 -0.70 18.47
N SER A 315 -29.82 -1.39 18.29
CA SER A 315 -31.13 -0.88 18.67
C SER A 315 -31.32 -0.76 20.19
N SER A 316 -30.55 -1.51 20.99
CA SER A 316 -30.61 -1.46 22.45
C SER A 316 -29.85 -0.26 23.03
N GLU A 317 -28.72 0.09 22.42
CA GLU A 317 -27.92 1.27 22.80
C GLU A 317 -28.27 2.52 21.99
N MET A 318 -29.16 2.40 20.99
CA MET A 318 -29.56 3.46 20.05
C MET A 318 -28.36 4.16 19.39
N GLN A 319 -27.29 3.42 19.10
CA GLN A 319 -26.07 3.96 18.51
C GLN A 319 -25.41 2.96 17.56
N PHE A 320 -24.55 3.48 16.67
CA PHE A 320 -23.71 2.63 15.83
C PHE A 320 -22.52 2.09 16.64
N VAL A 321 -22.41 0.76 16.72
CA VAL A 321 -21.30 0.07 17.37
C VAL A 321 -20.39 -0.57 16.33
N LYS A 322 -19.08 -0.54 16.58
CA LYS A 322 -18.09 -1.20 15.72
C LYS A 322 -17.95 -2.66 16.15
N VAL A 323 -18.21 -3.57 15.22
CA VAL A 323 -18.01 -5.01 15.42
C VAL A 323 -16.99 -5.52 14.40
N PRO A 324 -16.30 -6.64 14.68
CA PRO A 324 -15.46 -7.29 13.67
C PRO A 324 -16.26 -7.54 12.38
N LYS A 325 -15.66 -7.22 11.23
CA LYS A 325 -16.26 -7.48 9.92
C LYS A 325 -16.33 -8.99 9.68
N TYR A 326 -15.28 -9.70 10.08
CA TYR A 326 -15.11 -11.14 9.98
C TYR A 326 -14.90 -11.73 11.37
N LYS A 327 -15.50 -12.88 11.65
CA LYS A 327 -15.13 -13.69 12.81
C LYS A 327 -14.11 -14.72 12.38
N ILE A 328 -13.16 -15.04 13.26
CA ILE A 328 -12.07 -15.95 12.90
C ILE A 328 -12.60 -17.38 12.66
N GLU A 329 -13.72 -17.73 13.30
CA GLU A 329 -14.38 -19.03 13.16
C GLU A 329 -15.09 -19.19 11.81
N ASP A 330 -15.40 -18.08 11.14
CA ASP A 330 -16.07 -18.06 9.84
C ASP A 330 -15.07 -18.19 8.67
N ILE A 331 -13.76 -18.23 8.93
CA ILE A 331 -12.71 -18.30 7.91
C ILE A 331 -11.97 -19.62 8.00
N SER A 332 -12.13 -20.48 6.98
CA SER A 332 -11.46 -21.77 6.92
C SER A 332 -9.95 -21.65 6.68
N ASN A 333 -9.22 -22.72 7.04
CA ASN A 333 -7.79 -22.81 6.73
C ASN A 333 -7.52 -22.82 5.22
N ASP A 334 -8.45 -23.32 4.41
CA ASP A 334 -8.31 -23.37 2.95
C ASP A 334 -8.23 -21.96 2.35
N ILE A 335 -9.04 -21.02 2.86
CA ILE A 335 -8.97 -19.60 2.48
C ILE A 335 -7.67 -18.96 2.93
N LEU A 336 -7.22 -19.25 4.15
CA LEU A 336 -5.95 -18.72 4.65
C LEU A 336 -4.76 -19.24 3.83
N ASP A 337 -4.82 -20.48 3.37
CA ASP A 337 -3.80 -21.07 2.50
C ASP A 337 -3.88 -20.51 1.08
N LEU A 338 -5.08 -20.24 0.56
CA LEU A 338 -5.24 -19.52 -0.71
C LEU A 338 -4.63 -18.12 -0.63
N CYS A 339 -4.85 -17.38 0.46
CA CYS A 339 -4.21 -16.07 0.70
C CYS A 339 -2.68 -16.18 0.65
N ARG A 340 -2.10 -17.25 1.21
CA ARG A 340 -0.65 -17.51 1.16
C ARG A 340 -0.15 -17.87 -0.24
N LYS A 341 -0.93 -18.63 -1.02
CA LYS A 341 -0.57 -19.04 -2.39
C LYS A 341 -0.52 -17.90 -3.39
N VAL A 342 -1.35 -16.87 -3.19
CA VAL A 342 -1.46 -15.69 -4.05
C VAL A 342 -0.21 -14.81 -4.02
N VAL A 343 0.52 -14.80 -2.91
CA VAL A 343 1.77 -14.04 -2.79
C VAL A 343 2.95 -14.96 -3.08
N ASN A 344 3.93 -14.47 -3.85
CA ASN A 344 5.11 -15.27 -4.14
C ASN A 344 6.04 -15.35 -2.92
N VAL A 345 5.91 -16.45 -2.18
CA VAL A 345 6.76 -16.78 -1.02
C VAL A 345 7.81 -17.86 -1.35
N GLY A 346 8.12 -18.08 -2.62
CA GLY A 346 9.20 -19.00 -3.07
C GLY A 346 8.82 -20.49 -3.10
N GLN A 347 7.54 -20.83 -2.98
CA GLN A 347 7.08 -22.23 -3.00
C GLN A 347 7.16 -22.87 -4.39
N VAL A 348 7.01 -22.09 -5.47
CA VAL A 348 7.04 -22.61 -6.85
C VAL A 348 8.46 -22.98 -7.29
N GLU A 349 9.48 -22.23 -6.90
CA GLU A 349 10.88 -22.47 -7.30
C GLU A 349 11.51 -23.67 -6.56
N LYS A 350 11.18 -23.86 -5.27
CA LYS A 350 11.61 -25.05 -4.50
C LYS A 350 11.03 -26.35 -5.03
N SER A 351 9.86 -26.32 -5.66
CA SER A 351 9.24 -27.51 -6.26
C SER A 351 9.90 -27.97 -7.57
N ARG A 352 10.60 -27.07 -8.26
CA ARG A 352 11.41 -27.37 -9.46
C ARG A 352 12.85 -27.79 -9.11
N ALA A 353 13.44 -27.21 -8.06
CA ALA A 353 14.78 -27.58 -7.59
C ALA A 353 14.88 -29.01 -7.00
N GLY A 354 13.75 -29.61 -6.58
CA GLY A 354 13.70 -31.00 -6.09
C GLY A 354 13.44 -32.06 -7.17
N LYS A 355 13.49 -31.69 -8.46
CA LYS A 355 13.20 -32.60 -9.60
C LYS A 355 14.33 -32.69 -10.64
N ASN A 356 15.55 -32.26 -10.31
CA ASN A 356 16.74 -32.54 -11.12
C ASN A 356 17.58 -33.64 -10.50
#